data_AF-A0A1B6FNK6-F1
#
_entry.id   AF-A0A1B6FNK6-F1
#
_cell.length_a   1.000
_cell.length_b   1.000
_cell.length_c   1.000
_cell.angle_alpha   90.00
_cell.angle_beta   90.00
_cell.angle_gamma   90.00
#
_symmetry.space_group_name_H-M   'P 1'
#
loop_
_entity.id
_entity.type
_entity.pdbx_description
1 polymer ?
#
loop_
_entity_poly.entity_id
_entity_poly.type
_entity_poly.pdbx_seq_one_letter_code
_entity_poly.pdbx_strand_id
1 'polypeptide(L)'
;MAEDEDGKEYRWETGYEKTWEALQEDDDGLLEASVADIIQRAKRKRQAERKGHTKLGMMRHLYLIIDSSEAMLDQDLKPTRQLCTNKLLEGFIEEFFDQNPISQMGMISTRNKRADKVSELAGNARKHLNVLQAQFSQPSQCSGEPSLQ
;
A
#
# COMPACT_ATOMS: atom_id res chain seq x y z
N MET A 1 39.43 29.35 -42.79
CA MET A 1 39.39 28.88 -41.39
C MET A 1 38.28 29.66 -40.71
N ALA A 2 37.10 29.06 -40.62
CA ALA A 2 36.05 29.46 -39.70
C ALA A 2 35.73 28.17 -38.98
N GLU A 3 36.09 28.11 -37.70
CA GLU A 3 35.71 27.03 -36.79
C GLU A 3 34.21 27.23 -36.53
N ASP A 4 33.39 26.31 -37.03
CA ASP A 4 32.00 26.20 -36.60
C ASP A 4 32.02 25.75 -35.14
N GLU A 5 31.72 26.69 -34.24
CA GLU A 5 31.40 26.38 -32.84
C GLU A 5 30.18 25.46 -32.83
N ASP A 6 30.41 24.17 -32.62
CA ASP A 6 29.38 23.20 -32.23
C ASP A 6 28.68 23.75 -30.97
N GLY A 7 27.51 24.34 -31.19
CA GLY A 7 26.65 24.86 -30.13
C GLY A 7 26.35 23.71 -29.18
N LYS A 8 26.89 23.79 -27.96
CA LYS A 8 26.55 22.86 -26.88
C LYS A 8 25.03 22.92 -26.68
N GLU A 9 24.34 21.90 -27.16
CA GLU A 9 22.93 21.61 -26.82
C GLU A 9 22.78 21.74 -25.30
N TYR A 10 21.72 22.42 -24.87
CA TYR A 10 21.44 22.51 -23.45
C TYR A 10 21.15 21.10 -22.91
N ARG A 11 21.49 20.82 -21.64
CA ARG A 11 21.30 19.49 -21.01
C ARG A 11 19.84 18.97 -21.01
N TRP A 12 18.87 19.81 -21.36
CA TRP A 12 17.45 19.45 -21.50
C TRP A 12 17.02 19.27 -22.97
N GLU A 13 17.86 19.67 -23.93
CA GLU A 13 17.73 19.41 -25.38
C GLU A 13 18.33 18.06 -25.77
N THR A 14 19.15 17.46 -24.90
CA THR A 14 19.60 16.07 -25.05
C THR A 14 18.36 15.17 -25.01
N GLY A 15 17.93 14.78 -26.21
CA GLY A 15 16.63 14.18 -26.46
C GLY A 15 16.38 12.96 -25.60
N TYR A 16 15.14 12.86 -25.11
CA TYR A 16 14.46 11.67 -24.62
C TYR A 16 15.39 10.44 -24.56
N GLU A 17 16.00 10.19 -23.40
CA GLU A 17 16.77 8.97 -23.19
C GLU A 17 15.81 7.79 -23.33
N LYS A 18 15.91 7.10 -24.47
CA LYS A 18 15.17 5.88 -24.75
C LYS A 18 15.70 4.77 -23.87
N THR A 19 15.27 4.77 -22.61
CA THR A 19 15.66 3.78 -21.60
C THR A 19 15.36 2.34 -22.01
N TRP A 20 14.53 2.13 -23.04
CA TRP A 20 14.32 0.82 -23.67
C TRP A 20 15.45 0.36 -24.60
N GLU A 21 16.30 1.25 -25.10
CA GLU A 21 17.50 0.88 -25.88
C GLU A 21 18.64 0.38 -24.98
N ALA A 22 18.57 0.67 -23.66
CA ALA A 22 19.50 0.17 -22.65
C ALA A 22 19.10 -1.20 -22.05
N LEU A 23 17.95 -1.76 -22.46
CA LEU A 23 17.58 -3.14 -22.13
C LEU A 23 18.42 -4.08 -22.99
N GLN A 24 19.61 -4.41 -22.52
CA GLN A 24 20.52 -5.35 -23.17
C GLN A 24 20.20 -6.78 -22.69
N GLU A 25 20.21 -7.74 -23.62
CA GLU A 25 20.13 -9.16 -23.29
C GLU A 25 21.47 -9.59 -22.66
N ASP A 26 21.40 -10.39 -21.60
CA ASP A 26 22.59 -11.01 -21.01
C ASP A 26 23.17 -12.11 -21.93
N ASP A 27 24.35 -12.64 -21.58
CA ASP A 27 25.06 -13.65 -22.37
C ASP A 27 24.26 -14.96 -22.60
N ASP A 28 23.17 -15.16 -21.84
CA ASP A 28 22.24 -16.29 -21.95
C ASP A 28 20.97 -15.94 -22.74
N GLY A 29 20.86 -14.72 -23.28
CA GLY A 29 19.72 -14.24 -24.07
C GLY A 29 18.50 -13.84 -23.23
N LEU A 30 18.67 -13.59 -21.94
CA LEU A 30 17.63 -13.13 -21.03
C LEU A 30 17.75 -11.60 -20.83
N LEU A 31 16.62 -10.90 -20.88
CA LEU A 31 16.57 -9.47 -20.55
C LEU A 31 16.95 -9.28 -19.07
N GLU A 32 17.86 -8.36 -18.72
CA GLU A 32 18.24 -8.07 -17.32
C GLU A 32 17.03 -7.79 -16.40
N ALA A 33 15.93 -7.25 -16.95
CA ALA A 33 14.66 -7.07 -16.24
C ALA A 33 14.05 -8.38 -15.70
N SER A 34 14.28 -9.50 -16.38
CA SER A 34 13.83 -10.83 -15.95
C SER A 34 14.61 -11.34 -14.73
N VAL A 35 15.92 -11.03 -14.65
CA VAL A 35 16.77 -11.36 -13.51
C VAL A 35 16.34 -10.56 -12.28
N ALA A 36 16.02 -9.27 -12.44
CA ALA A 36 15.49 -8.44 -11.37
C ALA A 36 14.17 -8.99 -10.79
N ASP A 37 13.26 -9.46 -11.65
CA ASP A 37 12.01 -10.11 -11.25
C ASP A 37 12.24 -11.42 -10.48
N ILE A 38 13.18 -12.25 -10.94
CA ILE A 38 13.57 -13.49 -10.26
C ILE A 38 14.11 -13.17 -8.86
N ILE A 39 15.00 -12.17 -8.73
CA ILE A 39 15.56 -11.73 -7.45
C ILE A 39 14.45 -11.19 -6.54
N GLN A 40 13.52 -10.38 -7.04
CA GLN A 40 12.38 -9.88 -6.26
C GLN A 40 11.49 -11.02 -5.77
N ARG A 41 11.17 -12.00 -6.62
CA ARG A 41 10.39 -13.19 -6.23
C ARG A 41 11.09 -14.00 -5.15
N ALA A 42 12.40 -14.23 -5.29
CA ALA A 42 13.20 -14.94 -4.29
C ALA A 42 13.23 -14.18 -2.94
N LYS A 43 13.36 -12.85 -2.96
CA LYS A 43 13.29 -12.01 -1.75
C LYS A 43 11.93 -12.12 -1.06
N ARG A 44 10.82 -12.03 -1.81
CA ARG A 44 9.45 -12.20 -1.26
C ARG A 44 9.25 -13.56 -0.61
N LYS A 45 9.71 -14.64 -1.27
CA LYS A 45 9.65 -16.00 -0.73
C LYS A 45 10.41 -16.12 0.60
N ARG A 46 11.65 -15.62 0.65
CA ARG A 46 12.46 -15.65 1.87
C ARG A 46 11.85 -14.84 3.02
N GLN A 47 11.17 -13.73 2.70
CA GLN A 47 10.47 -12.93 3.71
C GLN A 47 9.24 -13.65 4.27
N ALA A 48 8.49 -14.37 3.44
CA ALA A 48 7.37 -15.19 3.89
C ALA A 48 7.81 -16.38 4.76
N GLU A 49 8.98 -16.94 4.49
CA GLU A 49 9.55 -18.07 5.25
C GLU A 49 10.19 -17.66 6.59
N ARG A 50 10.39 -16.34 6.83
CA ARG A 50 10.88 -15.84 8.12
C ARG A 50 9.83 -16.07 9.20
N LYS A 51 9.95 -17.18 9.94
CA LYS A 51 9.21 -17.40 11.18
C LYS A 51 9.74 -16.47 12.28
N GLY A 52 8.86 -15.60 12.79
CA GLY A 52 9.15 -14.70 13.90
C GLY A 52 9.35 -15.43 15.24
N HIS A 53 9.91 -14.72 16.22
CA HIS A 53 10.26 -15.25 17.55
C HIS A 53 9.07 -15.87 18.30
N THR A 54 9.37 -16.95 19.03
CA THR A 54 8.52 -17.93 19.71
C THR A 54 7.76 -17.45 20.97
N LYS A 55 7.55 -16.14 21.14
CA LYS A 55 6.69 -15.60 22.21
C LYS A 55 5.47 -14.93 21.60
N LEU A 56 4.39 -15.70 21.46
CA LEU A 56 3.13 -15.23 20.90
C LEU A 56 2.37 -14.41 21.95
N GLY A 57 2.03 -13.17 21.62
CA GLY A 57 1.01 -12.41 22.35
C GLY A 57 -0.35 -13.04 22.09
N MET A 58 -0.74 -14.01 22.93
CA MET A 58 -1.97 -14.80 22.74
C MET A 58 -3.23 -13.93 22.69
N MET A 59 -3.30 -12.89 23.52
CA MET A 59 -4.38 -11.91 23.52
C MET A 59 -3.88 -10.58 22.95
N ARG A 60 -4.57 -10.09 21.90
CA ARG A 60 -4.22 -8.83 21.25
C ARG A 60 -5.43 -7.89 21.30
N HIS A 61 -5.18 -6.64 21.68
CA HIS A 61 -6.13 -5.54 21.52
C HIS A 61 -5.58 -4.63 20.42
N LEU A 62 -6.18 -4.72 19.23
CA LEU A 62 -5.69 -4.05 18.04
C LEU A 62 -6.61 -2.88 17.67
N TYR A 63 -6.03 -1.72 17.38
CA TYR A 63 -6.75 -0.61 16.77
C TYR A 63 -6.28 -0.42 15.34
N LEU A 64 -7.23 -0.39 14.41
CA LEU A 64 -7.01 0.05 13.05
C LEU A 64 -7.31 1.55 12.96
N ILE A 65 -6.30 2.34 12.61
CA ILE A 65 -6.46 3.77 12.33
C ILE A 65 -6.45 3.92 10.81
N ILE A 66 -7.58 4.33 10.24
CA ILE A 66 -7.81 4.38 8.80
C ILE A 66 -7.80 5.84 8.37
N ASP A 67 -6.89 6.17 7.45
CA ASP A 67 -6.90 7.47 6.80
C ASP A 67 -8.13 7.59 5.90
N SER A 68 -8.90 8.66 6.08
CA SER A 68 -10.06 9.05 5.28
C SER A 68 -9.94 10.51 4.84
N SER A 69 -8.72 10.94 4.55
CA SER A 69 -8.40 12.24 3.95
C SER A 69 -8.59 12.25 2.43
N GLU A 70 -8.48 13.43 1.82
CA GLU A 70 -8.55 13.60 0.35
C GLU A 70 -7.46 12.81 -0.38
N ALA A 71 -6.29 12.59 0.23
CA ALA A 71 -5.19 11.83 -0.35
C ALA A 71 -5.55 10.37 -0.68
N MET A 72 -6.62 9.84 -0.07
CA MET A 72 -7.10 8.49 -0.31
C MET A 72 -7.96 8.37 -1.59
N LEU A 73 -8.35 9.48 -2.20
CA LEU A 73 -9.09 9.51 -3.47
C LEU A 73 -8.18 9.37 -4.69
N ASP A 74 -6.86 9.46 -4.53
CA ASP A 74 -5.89 9.28 -5.60
C ASP A 74 -5.96 7.87 -6.23
N GLN A 75 -5.74 7.80 -7.54
CA GLN A 75 -5.75 6.56 -8.34
C GLN A 75 -4.38 5.93 -8.52
N ASP A 76 -3.54 6.01 -7.49
CA ASP A 76 -2.22 5.38 -7.41
C ASP A 76 -2.36 3.85 -7.37
N LEU A 77 -3.37 3.38 -6.62
CA LEU A 77 -3.90 2.02 -6.67
C LEU A 77 -5.27 2.05 -7.33
N LYS A 78 -5.60 1.03 -8.12
CA LYS A 78 -6.88 0.98 -8.84
C LYS A 78 -8.01 0.41 -7.96
N PRO A 79 -9.21 1.00 -7.98
CA PRO A 79 -9.58 2.26 -8.64
C PRO A 79 -9.08 3.51 -7.88
N THR A 80 -9.11 3.52 -6.56
CA THR A 80 -8.51 4.55 -5.69
C THR A 80 -7.81 3.89 -4.49
N ARG A 81 -6.92 4.61 -3.80
CA ARG A 81 -6.27 4.12 -2.57
C ARG A 81 -7.28 3.69 -1.52
N GLN A 82 -8.36 4.45 -1.34
CA GLN A 82 -9.45 4.13 -0.39
C GLN A 82 -10.08 2.77 -0.69
N LEU A 83 -10.56 2.57 -1.93
CA LEU A 83 -11.28 1.36 -2.31
C LEU A 83 -10.37 0.13 -2.26
N CYS A 84 -9.11 0.29 -2.65
CA CYS A 84 -8.10 -0.77 -2.52
C CYS A 84 -7.88 -1.14 -1.06
N THR A 85 -7.66 -0.15 -0.20
CA THR A 85 -7.41 -0.36 1.24
C THR A 85 -8.59 -1.05 1.91
N ASN A 86 -9.83 -0.60 1.66
CA ASN A 86 -11.03 -1.21 2.24
C ASN A 86 -11.18 -2.67 1.86
N LYS A 87 -10.92 -3.01 0.58
CA LYS A 87 -11.01 -4.40 0.12
C LYS A 87 -10.01 -5.30 0.82
N LEU A 88 -8.78 -4.82 1.04
CA LEU A 88 -7.76 -5.55 1.78
C LEU A 88 -8.09 -5.64 3.27
N LEU A 89 -8.69 -4.60 3.86
CA LEU A 89 -9.13 -4.60 5.24
C LEU A 89 -10.24 -5.64 5.50
N GLU A 90 -11.16 -5.85 4.56
CA GLU A 90 -12.17 -6.93 4.69
C GLU A 90 -11.49 -8.30 4.91
N GLY A 91 -10.56 -8.65 4.02
CA GLY A 91 -9.81 -9.91 4.12
C GLY A 91 -8.93 -9.98 5.37
N PHE A 92 -8.28 -8.86 5.73
CA PHE A 92 -7.49 -8.77 6.96
C PHE A 92 -8.32 -9.02 8.21
N ILE A 93 -9.53 -8.45 8.31
CA ILE A 93 -10.39 -8.63 9.49
C ILE A 93 -10.77 -10.11 9.64
N GLU A 94 -11.18 -10.76 8.55
CA GLU A 94 -11.53 -12.19 8.56
C GLU A 94 -10.33 -13.05 8.97
N GLU A 95 -9.18 -12.87 8.32
CA GLU A 95 -7.96 -13.63 8.58
C GLU A 95 -7.41 -13.36 10.00
N PHE A 96 -7.49 -12.12 10.47
CA PHE A 96 -7.05 -11.76 11.82
C PHE A 96 -7.84 -12.52 12.88
N PHE A 97 -9.17 -12.56 12.78
CA PHE A 97 -10.01 -13.25 13.76
C PHE A 97 -9.95 -14.78 13.62
N ASP A 98 -9.72 -15.30 12.41
CA ASP A 98 -9.47 -16.73 12.19
C ASP A 98 -8.18 -17.19 12.89
N GLN A 99 -7.10 -16.43 12.75
CA GLN A 99 -5.81 -16.75 13.37
C GLN A 99 -5.72 -16.35 14.85
N ASN A 100 -6.57 -15.42 15.32
CA ASN A 100 -6.52 -14.87 16.68
C ASN A 100 -7.91 -14.82 17.34
N PRO A 101 -8.55 -15.97 17.66
CA PRO A 101 -9.95 -16.04 18.09
C PRO A 101 -10.28 -15.34 19.42
N ILE A 102 -9.28 -15.13 20.28
CA ILE A 102 -9.44 -14.47 21.60
C ILE A 102 -9.02 -12.98 21.58
N SER A 103 -8.67 -12.45 20.41
CA SER A 103 -8.27 -11.05 20.26
C SER A 103 -9.48 -10.13 20.09
N GLN A 104 -9.25 -8.83 20.29
CA GLN A 104 -10.25 -7.78 20.06
C GLN A 104 -9.70 -6.76 19.08
N MET A 105 -10.58 -6.20 18.27
CA MET A 105 -10.26 -5.16 17.31
C MET A 105 -11.16 -3.94 17.52
N GLY A 106 -10.63 -2.74 17.34
CA GLY A 106 -11.36 -1.49 17.22
C GLY A 106 -10.93 -0.75 15.96
N MET A 107 -11.77 0.18 15.49
CA MET A 107 -11.49 0.96 14.28
C MET A 107 -11.72 2.45 14.55
N ILE A 108 -10.78 3.27 14.07
CA ILE A 108 -10.81 4.72 14.12
C ILE A 108 -10.59 5.23 12.70
N SER A 109 -11.42 6.16 12.24
CA SER A 109 -11.23 6.89 10.99
C SER A 109 -10.64 8.25 11.28
N THR A 110 -9.69 8.72 10.48
CA THR A 110 -9.15 10.07 10.57
C THR A 110 -9.53 10.87 9.33
N ARG A 111 -10.30 11.95 9.51
CA ARG A 111 -10.76 12.85 8.45
C ARG A 111 -11.02 14.24 9.02
N ASN A 112 -10.90 15.28 8.18
CA ASN A 112 -11.14 16.67 8.59
C ASN A 112 -10.42 17.08 9.89
N LYS A 113 -9.16 16.65 10.05
CA LYS A 113 -8.31 16.94 11.23
C LYS A 113 -8.91 16.42 12.55
N ARG A 114 -9.75 15.38 12.47
CA ARG A 114 -10.39 14.71 13.62
C ARG A 114 -10.25 13.20 13.50
N ALA A 115 -10.35 12.53 14.65
CA ALA A 115 -10.39 11.08 14.76
C ALA A 115 -11.76 10.64 15.29
N ASP A 116 -12.49 9.88 14.48
CA ASP A 116 -13.80 9.35 14.81
C ASP A 116 -13.65 7.85 15.11
N LYS A 117 -14.02 7.43 16.32
CA LYS A 117 -14.06 6.00 16.67
C LYS A 117 -15.28 5.36 16.02
N VAL A 118 -15.08 4.70 14.89
CA VAL A 118 -16.15 4.10 14.07
C VAL A 118 -16.57 2.71 14.56
N SER A 119 -15.66 1.96 15.21
CA SER A 119 -16.00 0.69 15.84
C SER A 119 -15.32 0.55 17.19
N GLU A 120 -16.12 0.19 18.20
CA GLU A 120 -15.66 -0.13 19.55
C GLU A 120 -14.79 -1.39 19.58
N LEU A 121 -13.90 -1.46 20.57
CA LEU A 121 -13.05 -2.63 20.79
C LEU A 121 -13.92 -3.87 21.07
N ALA A 122 -13.97 -4.81 20.14
CA ALA A 122 -14.82 -5.99 20.20
C ALA A 122 -14.21 -7.18 19.45
N GLY A 123 -14.60 -8.40 19.85
CA GLY A 123 -14.13 -9.66 19.26
C GLY A 123 -15.01 -10.23 18.12
N ASN A 124 -15.95 -9.45 17.58
CA ASN A 124 -16.87 -9.92 16.54
C ASN A 124 -16.50 -9.36 15.17
N ALA A 125 -15.93 -10.21 14.31
CA ALA A 125 -15.51 -9.87 12.95
C ALA A 125 -16.64 -9.26 12.10
N ARG A 126 -17.85 -9.86 12.11
CA ARG A 126 -19.00 -9.38 11.33
C ARG A 126 -19.40 -7.96 11.69
N LYS A 127 -19.31 -7.59 12.97
CA LYS A 127 -19.60 -6.22 13.41
C LYS A 127 -18.65 -5.22 12.75
N HIS A 128 -17.36 -5.53 12.72
CA HIS A 128 -16.34 -4.68 12.10
C HIS A 128 -16.47 -4.61 10.59
N LEU A 129 -16.77 -5.73 9.92
CA LEU A 129 -17.02 -5.77 8.47
C LEU A 129 -18.22 -4.91 8.07
N ASN A 130 -19.33 -4.99 8.82
CA ASN A 130 -20.51 -4.17 8.56
C ASN A 130 -20.20 -2.67 8.71
N VAL A 131 -19.42 -2.28 9.72
CA VAL A 131 -18.97 -0.90 9.90
C VAL A 131 -18.06 -0.46 8.75
N LEU A 132 -17.12 -1.31 8.34
CA LEU A 132 -16.21 -1.03 7.23
C LEU A 132 -16.99 -0.76 5.94
N GLN A 133 -17.98 -1.61 5.62
CA GLN A 133 -18.82 -1.46 4.44
C GLN A 133 -19.72 -0.22 4.53
N ALA A 134 -20.28 0.08 5.70
CA ALA A 134 -21.14 1.26 5.86
C ALA A 134 -20.37 2.59 5.78
N GLN A 135 -19.19 2.66 6.40
CA GLN A 135 -18.45 3.92 6.60
C GLN A 135 -17.44 4.23 5.50
N PHE A 136 -16.96 3.23 4.76
CA PHE A 136 -15.83 3.43 3.84
C PHE A 136 -16.12 3.04 2.39
N SER A 137 -17.30 2.52 2.05
CA SER A 137 -17.62 2.08 0.67
C SER A 137 -17.76 3.21 -0.36
N GLN A 138 -17.93 4.47 0.08
CA GLN A 138 -18.20 5.60 -0.82
C GLN A 138 -17.05 6.61 -0.80
N PRO A 139 -16.66 7.17 -1.96
CA PRO A 139 -15.64 8.22 -2.05
C PRO A 139 -15.97 9.48 -1.23
N SER A 140 -17.25 9.80 -1.04
CA SER A 140 -17.70 10.96 -0.25
C SER A 140 -17.31 10.90 1.23
N GLN A 141 -16.81 9.75 1.70
CA GLN A 141 -16.36 9.54 3.07
C GLN A 141 -14.90 10.01 3.28
N CYS A 142 -14.18 10.32 2.21
CA CYS A 142 -12.83 10.86 2.25
C CYS A 142 -12.83 12.38 2.06
N SER A 143 -12.36 13.14 3.05
CA SER A 143 -12.33 14.62 3.00
C SER A 143 -11.32 15.24 3.96
N GLY A 144 -10.78 16.39 3.60
CA GLY A 144 -9.84 17.14 4.43
C GLY A 144 -8.52 16.39 4.69
N GLU A 145 -7.91 16.66 5.83
CA GLU A 145 -6.62 16.10 6.26
C GLU A 145 -6.79 15.07 7.39
N PRO A 146 -5.86 14.11 7.56
CA PRO A 146 -5.87 13.18 8.70
C PRO A 146 -5.40 13.86 9.99
N SER A 147 -5.70 13.27 11.15
CA SER A 147 -5.18 13.67 12.47
C SER A 147 -4.76 12.43 13.25
N LEU A 148 -3.48 12.34 13.59
CA LEU A 148 -2.91 11.22 14.34
C LEU A 148 -2.72 11.49 15.84
N GLN A 149 -2.61 12.77 16.23
CA GLN A 149 -2.46 13.20 17.62
C GLN A 149 -3.80 13.14 18.34
#